data_AF-A0A2T1G4N4-F1
#
_entry.id   AF-A0A2T1G4N4-F1
#
_cell.length_a   1.000
_cell.length_b   1.000
_cell.length_c   1.000
_cell.angle_alpha   90.00
_cell.angle_beta   90.00
_cell.angle_gamma   90.00
#
_symmetry.space_group_name_H-M   'P 1'
#
loop_
_entity.id
_entity.type
_entity.pdbx_description
1 polymer ?
#
loop_
_entity_poly.entity_id
_entity_poly.type
_entity_poly.pdbx_seq_one_letter_code
_entity_poly.pdbx_strand_id
1 'polypeptide(L)'
;MKLKFNLLLVATVATICQISQLPAQAESTQIDRLVSQHSLASTLVEKKSLGAADKLPTAKDLIAQSRSKTRKTNIRRKPIKKQGITGTTTQNTTTPQSQTPTTLPAKGQTQVLVSDIIIKTPTGALAPELESKVRQVLTVKPGQPTTREQLEQNLNAIKALGAFSAVEIVPEDTSKGVRLSFLVTPYGGLRQVQIRTLPANSTSVIKQADIDSIFGNQYGKPLNAVELQAAIKQLNEFYQKQGYNLAQVVDVQELNADGTLTLVIAEGLIEDVQVRFINKEGSLVDDKKEPIRGNTRPFIVTREAELKPGKIFNRATAEKDLRRIFGLGIFDDVRISFAPGTDPAKVILQLNVLERKTSSVLFGAGISSTSGLFGSGNYSQLNVGGNAQKLGADLQIGSRGDNLYDLNFSDPWIATDPNRTSYNVNIFQRRSYS
;
A
#
# COMPACT_ATOMS: atom_id res chain seq x y z
N MET A 1 -32.41 -39.88 -69.19
CA MET A 1 -32.71 -38.72 -70.03
C MET A 1 -32.05 -37.50 -69.40
N LYS A 2 -31.03 -36.94 -70.09
CA LYS A 2 -30.30 -35.65 -69.91
C LYS A 2 -30.03 -35.06 -68.50
N LEU A 3 -28.75 -35.12 -68.12
CA LEU A 3 -27.83 -34.02 -67.72
C LEU A 3 -28.35 -32.80 -66.91
N LYS A 4 -27.72 -32.53 -65.76
CA LYS A 4 -26.67 -31.48 -65.63
C LYS A 4 -25.95 -31.50 -64.28
N PHE A 5 -24.62 -31.52 -64.38
CA PHE A 5 -23.63 -31.22 -63.35
C PHE A 5 -23.73 -29.75 -62.89
N ASN A 6 -23.41 -29.48 -61.62
CA ASN A 6 -22.56 -28.35 -61.28
C ASN A 6 -21.65 -28.71 -60.10
N LEU A 7 -20.37 -28.81 -60.44
CA LEU A 7 -19.20 -28.99 -59.60
C LEU A 7 -18.80 -27.61 -59.06
N LEU A 8 -18.61 -27.46 -57.74
CA LEU A 8 -17.70 -26.45 -57.22
C LEU A 8 -16.83 -27.07 -56.13
N LEU A 9 -15.57 -27.25 -56.48
CA LEU A 9 -14.48 -27.74 -55.67
C LEU A 9 -13.63 -26.52 -55.30
N VAL A 10 -13.49 -26.22 -54.01
CA VAL A 10 -12.41 -25.34 -53.51
C VAL A 10 -11.90 -25.86 -52.15
N ALA A 11 -10.78 -26.57 -52.26
CA ALA A 11 -9.58 -26.54 -51.42
C ALA A 11 -9.69 -26.48 -49.89
N THR A 12 -9.53 -27.64 -49.27
CA THR A 12 -8.72 -27.81 -48.06
C THR A 12 -7.25 -27.51 -48.37
N VAL A 13 -6.67 -26.50 -47.70
CA VAL A 13 -5.22 -26.39 -47.48
C VAL A 13 -5.00 -26.20 -45.98
N ALA A 14 -4.35 -27.20 -45.39
CA ALA A 14 -3.74 -27.12 -44.08
C ALA A 14 -2.40 -26.39 -44.18
N THR A 15 -2.18 -25.37 -43.35
CA THR A 15 -0.83 -24.98 -42.93
C THR A 15 -0.83 -24.48 -41.49
N ILE A 16 0.20 -24.95 -40.80
CA ILE A 16 0.58 -24.84 -39.40
C ILE A 16 1.24 -23.48 -39.10
N CYS A 17 1.21 -23.09 -37.80
CA CYS A 17 2.02 -22.06 -37.13
C CYS A 17 1.80 -20.59 -37.53
N GLN A 18 1.34 -19.75 -36.58
CA GLN A 18 2.26 -18.96 -35.76
C GLN A 18 1.58 -18.34 -34.54
N ILE A 19 2.31 -18.42 -33.43
CA ILE A 19 2.11 -17.77 -32.14
C ILE A 19 2.38 -16.27 -32.27
N SER A 20 1.48 -15.41 -31.78
CA SER A 20 1.84 -14.07 -31.26
C SER A 20 0.69 -13.37 -30.50
N GLN A 21 0.88 -13.27 -29.18
CA GLN A 21 0.71 -12.06 -28.34
C GLN A 21 -0.70 -11.54 -27.96
N LEU A 22 -1.11 -11.92 -26.74
CA LEU A 22 -1.46 -11.10 -25.55
C LEU A 22 -2.39 -9.85 -25.70
N PRO A 23 -3.22 -9.63 -24.66
CA PRO A 23 -2.81 -8.62 -23.68
C PRO A 23 -2.89 -9.14 -22.23
N ALA A 24 -1.75 -9.51 -21.64
CA ALA A 24 -1.57 -9.65 -20.18
C ALA A 24 -1.15 -8.33 -19.50
N GLN A 25 -1.53 -7.19 -20.09
CA GLN A 25 -1.16 -5.85 -19.58
C GLN A 25 -2.29 -5.20 -18.76
N ALA A 26 -3.49 -5.78 -18.74
CA ALA A 26 -4.65 -5.21 -18.03
C ALA A 26 -4.77 -5.67 -16.56
N GLU A 27 -4.20 -6.83 -16.20
CA GLU A 27 -4.32 -7.38 -14.84
C GLU A 27 -3.19 -6.92 -13.89
N SER A 28 -2.03 -6.50 -14.42
CA SER A 28 -0.92 -5.97 -13.61
C SER A 28 -1.19 -4.55 -13.10
N THR A 29 -1.89 -3.73 -13.89
CA THR A 29 -2.13 -2.31 -13.58
C THR A 29 -3.17 -2.07 -12.49
N GLN A 30 -4.07 -3.02 -12.23
CA GLN A 30 -5.06 -2.90 -11.15
C GLN A 30 -4.46 -3.12 -9.76
N ILE A 31 -3.41 -3.93 -9.63
CA ILE A 31 -2.76 -4.19 -8.34
C ILE A 31 -1.70 -3.11 -8.04
N ASP A 32 -1.00 -2.61 -9.06
CA ASP A 32 -0.10 -1.45 -8.91
C ASP A 32 -0.86 -0.18 -8.46
N ARG A 33 -2.15 -0.04 -8.83
CA ARG A 33 -2.99 1.07 -8.36
C ARG A 33 -3.38 1.01 -6.89
N LEU A 34 -3.38 -0.17 -6.26
CA LEU A 34 -3.76 -0.34 -4.85
C LEU A 34 -2.61 -0.02 -3.88
N VAL A 35 -1.36 -0.10 -4.33
CA VAL A 35 -0.17 0.26 -3.52
C VAL A 35 0.03 1.78 -3.43
N SER A 36 -0.54 2.55 -4.37
CA SER A 36 -0.34 4.01 -4.42
C SER A 36 -1.23 4.84 -3.49
N GLN A 37 -2.26 4.28 -2.84
CA GLN A 37 -3.28 5.07 -2.12
C GLN A 37 -3.19 5.07 -0.59
N HIS A 38 -2.20 4.42 0.03
CA HIS A 38 -2.04 4.39 1.50
C HIS A 38 -1.14 5.51 2.07
N SER A 39 -1.20 6.73 1.54
CA SER A 39 -0.49 7.91 2.08
C SER A 39 -1.37 8.84 2.93
N LEU A 40 -2.46 8.35 3.52
CA LEU A 40 -3.36 9.15 4.37
C LEU A 40 -2.92 9.24 5.84
N ALA A 41 -1.64 9.55 6.08
CA ALA A 41 -1.11 9.80 7.43
C ALA A 41 -0.35 11.14 7.53
N SER A 42 -0.81 12.16 6.81
CA SER A 42 -0.31 13.52 6.93
C SER A 42 -1.45 14.51 6.81
N THR A 43 -2.34 14.52 7.80
CA THR A 43 -3.36 15.57 7.95
C THR A 43 -3.76 15.73 9.41
N LEU A 44 -2.77 15.91 10.30
CA LEU A 44 -2.99 16.39 11.65
C LEU A 44 -1.74 17.16 12.07
N VAL A 45 -1.96 18.45 12.36
CA VAL A 45 -1.04 19.47 12.91
C VAL A 45 -0.80 20.62 11.93
N GLU A 46 -1.83 21.46 11.75
CA GLU A 46 -1.62 22.89 11.52
C GLU A 46 -2.85 23.69 11.97
N LYS A 47 -2.76 24.36 13.13
CA LYS A 47 -3.41 25.66 13.44
C LYS A 47 -3.11 26.14 14.87
N LYS A 48 -2.08 26.98 15.00
CA LYS A 48 -1.87 28.10 15.96
C LYS A 48 -0.39 28.48 15.82
N SER A 49 0.05 29.71 15.66
CA SER A 49 -0.49 31.05 15.89
C SER A 49 0.53 32.05 15.32
N LEU A 50 0.11 33.17 14.75
CA LEU A 50 1.01 34.29 14.40
C LEU A 50 0.45 35.64 14.90
N GLY A 51 1.36 36.50 15.36
CA GLY A 51 1.20 37.93 15.69
C GLY A 51 1.60 38.23 17.14
N ALA A 52 2.50 39.16 17.50
CA ALA A 52 3.09 40.29 16.77
C ALA A 52 4.44 40.75 17.43
N ALA A 53 5.14 41.65 16.73
CA ALA A 53 6.47 42.21 17.01
C ALA A 53 6.53 43.20 18.20
N ASP A 54 7.66 43.24 18.92
CA ASP A 54 8.71 44.30 18.85
C ASP A 54 9.60 44.31 20.11
N LYS A 55 10.93 44.18 19.91
CA LYS A 55 12.07 44.85 20.56
C LYS A 55 13.35 43.98 20.54
N LEU A 56 14.45 44.60 20.14
CA LEU A 56 15.81 44.05 19.95
C LEU A 56 16.42 43.47 21.26
N PRO A 57 17.03 42.27 21.23
CA PRO A 57 17.99 41.84 22.25
C PRO A 57 19.41 41.59 21.67
N THR A 58 20.40 41.76 22.53
CA THR A 58 21.84 41.67 22.24
C THR A 58 22.37 40.24 22.45
N ALA A 59 23.56 39.94 21.90
CA ALA A 59 24.17 38.60 21.74
C ALA A 59 24.44 37.76 23.01
N LYS A 60 23.88 38.09 24.18
CA LYS A 60 24.04 37.30 25.42
C LYS A 60 22.78 36.55 25.88
N ASP A 61 21.66 36.65 25.16
CA ASP A 61 20.37 36.07 25.60
C ASP A 61 20.02 34.69 25.01
N LEU A 62 20.89 34.06 24.21
CA LEU A 62 20.54 32.82 23.50
C LEU A 62 20.71 31.51 24.29
N ILE A 63 21.34 31.52 25.47
CA ILE A 63 21.53 30.31 26.28
C ILE A 63 21.50 30.65 27.77
N ALA A 64 20.37 31.05 28.33
CA ALA A 64 20.11 30.92 29.77
C ALA A 64 18.65 31.27 30.08
N GLN A 65 17.76 30.26 30.15
CA GLN A 65 16.62 30.27 31.09
C GLN A 65 15.89 28.91 31.10
N SER A 66 16.51 27.93 31.77
CA SER A 66 15.80 26.88 32.50
C SER A 66 16.04 27.07 34.00
N ARG A 67 15.63 28.21 34.57
CA ARG A 67 15.53 28.35 36.03
C ARG A 67 14.26 29.08 36.44
N SER A 68 13.32 28.24 36.91
CA SER A 68 12.37 28.46 38.01
C SER A 68 11.51 29.73 38.09
N LYS A 69 10.21 29.46 37.92
CA LYS A 69 9.10 29.69 38.88
C LYS A 69 8.64 31.12 39.23
N THR A 70 7.31 31.21 39.14
CA THR A 70 6.33 31.88 40.04
C THR A 70 5.95 33.35 39.86
N ARG A 71 4.68 33.51 39.41
CA ARG A 71 3.53 34.01 40.21
C ARG A 71 2.97 35.40 39.81
N LYS A 72 1.70 35.34 39.34
CA LYS A 72 0.54 36.25 39.49
C LYS A 72 0.74 37.76 39.29
N THR A 73 -0.04 38.38 38.40
CA THR A 73 -1.31 39.07 38.75
C THR A 73 -2.09 39.61 37.53
N ASN A 74 -3.41 39.68 37.72
CA ASN A 74 -4.49 40.21 36.85
C ASN A 74 -4.26 41.67 36.39
N ILE A 75 -4.87 42.17 35.31
CA ILE A 75 -6.20 42.86 35.23
C ILE A 75 -6.45 43.17 33.73
N ARG A 76 -7.50 42.65 33.06
CA ARG A 76 -8.90 43.15 32.86
C ARG A 76 -9.10 44.25 31.77
N ARG A 77 -9.89 43.87 30.74
CA ARG A 77 -10.89 44.63 29.90
C ARG A 77 -10.44 45.51 28.69
N LYS A 78 -10.61 44.95 27.47
CA LYS A 78 -11.54 45.29 26.34
C LYS A 78 -12.22 46.70 26.30
N PRO A 79 -12.76 47.13 25.13
CA PRO A 79 -12.19 47.40 23.78
C PRO A 79 -12.69 48.79 23.24
N ILE A 80 -12.50 49.16 21.95
CA ILE A 80 -13.51 49.76 21.02
C ILE A 80 -12.90 50.41 19.74
N LYS A 81 -13.48 49.99 18.59
CA LYS A 81 -13.81 50.59 17.27
C LYS A 81 -12.91 51.57 16.48
N LYS A 82 -12.63 51.10 15.25
CA LYS A 82 -12.73 51.67 13.88
C LYS A 82 -13.31 53.08 13.66
N GLN A 83 -12.64 53.84 12.78
CA GLN A 83 -13.13 54.64 11.63
C GLN A 83 -11.87 55.04 10.80
N GLY A 84 -11.76 54.77 9.49
CA GLY A 84 -12.31 55.58 8.38
C GLY A 84 -11.51 56.89 8.25
N ILE A 85 -10.87 57.26 7.13
CA ILE A 85 -11.48 57.83 5.91
C ILE A 85 -10.32 58.19 4.92
N THR A 86 -10.55 57.96 3.60
CA THR A 86 -10.00 58.57 2.35
C THR A 86 -8.54 59.05 2.27
N GLY A 87 -7.77 58.86 1.20
CA GLY A 87 -8.12 58.67 -0.22
C GLY A 87 -7.91 59.96 -1.01
N THR A 88 -6.72 60.16 -1.57
CA THR A 88 -6.49 61.07 -2.70
C THR A 88 -5.31 60.58 -3.54
N THR A 89 -5.64 60.19 -4.77
CA THR A 89 -4.74 59.77 -5.84
C THR A 89 -4.37 61.01 -6.65
N THR A 90 -3.09 61.17 -7.00
CA THR A 90 -2.67 61.99 -8.14
C THR A 90 -1.63 61.19 -8.90
N GLN A 91 -2.00 60.75 -10.09
CA GLN A 91 -1.08 60.22 -11.09
C GLN A 91 -0.65 61.38 -12.00
N ASN A 92 0.66 61.50 -12.24
CA ASN A 92 1.19 62.08 -13.46
C ASN A 92 2.28 61.13 -13.98
N THR A 93 2.11 60.72 -15.23
CA THR A 93 3.00 59.92 -16.07
C THR A 93 3.95 60.81 -16.85
N THR A 94 5.24 60.45 -16.92
CA THR A 94 6.06 60.40 -18.16
C THR A 94 7.43 59.73 -17.92
N THR A 95 7.83 58.89 -18.87
CA THR A 95 9.00 57.98 -19.03
C THR A 95 10.29 58.72 -19.50
N PRO A 96 11.43 58.06 -19.85
CA PRO A 96 12.26 57.03 -19.19
C PRO A 96 13.76 57.43 -19.12
N GLN A 97 14.52 56.94 -18.14
CA GLN A 97 15.98 56.83 -18.30
C GLN A 97 16.55 55.58 -17.63
N SER A 98 17.22 54.78 -18.46
CA SER A 98 17.90 53.54 -18.15
C SER A 98 18.89 53.72 -16.99
N GLN A 99 18.79 52.85 -15.98
CA GLN A 99 19.96 52.35 -15.27
C GLN A 99 19.63 50.97 -14.68
N THR A 100 20.50 50.04 -15.06
CA THR A 100 20.72 48.65 -14.67
C THR A 100 20.15 48.26 -13.30
N PRO A 101 19.46 47.10 -13.17
CA PRO A 101 19.02 46.61 -11.88
C PRO A 101 20.25 46.23 -11.03
N THR A 102 20.63 47.12 -10.12
CA THR A 102 21.38 46.73 -8.93
C THR A 102 20.48 45.77 -8.16
N THR A 103 20.76 44.48 -8.30
CA THR A 103 20.19 43.43 -7.47
C THR A 103 20.54 43.76 -6.03
N LEU A 104 19.55 44.22 -5.27
CA LEU A 104 19.64 44.29 -3.81
C LEU A 104 19.94 42.89 -3.29
N PRO A 105 21.02 42.67 -2.52
CA PRO A 105 21.19 41.42 -1.80
C PRO A 105 20.06 41.27 -0.79
N ALA A 106 19.53 40.05 -0.70
CA ALA A 106 18.48 39.68 0.24
C ALA A 106 18.86 40.07 1.68
N LYS A 107 17.89 40.68 2.38
CA LYS A 107 17.99 41.17 3.76
C LYS A 107 18.45 40.10 4.75
N GLY A 108 19.46 40.43 5.56
CA GLY A 108 19.33 40.37 7.02
C GLY A 108 19.67 39.06 7.75
N GLN A 109 20.62 38.26 7.29
CA GLN A 109 21.19 37.20 8.12
C GLN A 109 22.38 37.74 8.93
N THR A 110 22.33 37.62 10.26
CA THR A 110 23.45 37.96 11.14
C THR A 110 24.62 37.02 10.82
N GLN A 111 25.69 37.58 10.26
CA GLN A 111 26.89 36.84 9.90
C GLN A 111 27.89 36.86 11.05
N VAL A 112 28.47 35.71 11.34
CA VAL A 112 29.47 35.54 12.40
C VAL A 112 30.74 34.95 11.81
N LEU A 113 31.90 35.53 12.11
CA LEU A 113 33.19 35.05 11.61
C LEU A 113 33.57 33.73 12.30
N VAL A 114 33.85 32.70 11.51
CA VAL A 114 34.34 31.41 12.03
C VAL A 114 35.84 31.52 12.31
N SER A 115 36.25 31.33 13.55
CA SER A 115 37.68 31.33 13.90
C SER A 115 38.32 29.97 13.62
N ASP A 116 37.78 28.91 14.22
CA ASP A 116 38.26 27.53 14.09
C ASP A 116 37.09 26.55 13.97
N ILE A 117 37.35 25.38 13.35
CA ILE A 117 36.41 24.26 13.28
C ILE A 117 37.05 23.02 13.93
N ILE A 118 36.39 22.48 14.94
CA ILE A 118 36.78 21.25 15.63
C ILE A 118 35.72 20.19 15.39
N ILE A 119 36.15 18.98 15.01
CA ILE A 119 35.27 17.81 14.89
C ILE A 119 35.73 16.82 15.96
N LYS A 120 34.85 16.44 16.88
CA LYS A 120 35.18 15.49 17.95
C LYS A 120 33.96 14.69 18.38
N THR A 121 34.21 13.59 19.08
CA THR A 121 33.15 12.85 19.77
C THR A 121 33.06 13.35 21.23
N PRO A 122 31.92 13.17 21.92
CA PRO A 122 31.83 13.48 23.35
C PRO A 122 32.86 12.75 24.21
N THR A 123 33.29 11.56 23.76
CA THR A 123 34.22 10.66 24.47
C THR A 123 35.67 10.75 24.02
N GLY A 124 36.01 11.59 23.03
CA GLY A 124 37.37 11.74 22.53
C GLY A 124 37.48 11.98 21.01
N ALA A 125 38.57 11.49 20.42
CA ALA A 125 38.84 11.65 18.99
C ALA A 125 37.93 10.77 18.11
N LEU A 126 37.55 11.29 16.95
CA LEU A 126 36.80 10.56 15.94
C LEU A 126 37.75 9.72 15.08
N ALA A 127 37.29 8.56 14.58
CA ALA A 127 38.08 7.77 13.64
C ALA A 127 38.47 8.62 12.40
N PRO A 128 39.73 8.56 11.91
CA PRO A 128 40.20 9.43 10.84
C PRO A 128 39.37 9.36 9.54
N GLU A 129 38.84 8.18 9.24
CA GLU A 129 37.96 7.96 8.08
C GLU A 129 36.64 8.74 8.18
N LEU A 130 36.00 8.72 9.35
CA LEU A 130 34.75 9.44 9.60
C LEU A 130 34.99 10.95 9.66
N GLU A 131 36.10 11.37 10.26
CA GLU A 131 36.48 12.79 10.29
C GLU A 131 36.69 13.34 8.88
N SER A 132 37.36 12.58 8.01
CA SER A 132 37.57 12.96 6.61
C SER A 132 36.24 13.12 5.86
N LYS A 133 35.29 12.20 6.07
CA LYS A 133 33.94 12.28 5.48
C LYS A 133 33.17 13.51 5.97
N VAL A 134 33.27 13.84 7.26
CA VAL A 134 32.65 15.06 7.82
C VAL A 134 33.28 16.31 7.19
N ARG A 135 34.61 16.38 7.09
CA ARG A 135 35.31 17.53 6.49
C ARG A 135 34.93 17.77 5.02
N GLN A 136 34.66 16.71 4.27
CA GLN A 136 34.29 16.81 2.84
C GLN A 136 32.90 17.42 2.63
N VAL A 137 31.96 17.20 3.56
CA VAL A 137 30.59 17.75 3.45
C VAL A 137 30.45 19.14 4.05
N LEU A 138 31.46 19.60 4.80
CA LEU A 138 31.44 20.92 5.41
C LEU A 138 31.61 22.03 4.38
N THR A 139 30.63 22.92 4.28
CA THR A 139 30.69 24.14 3.46
C THR A 139 31.32 25.31 4.22
N VAL A 140 31.23 25.30 5.56
CA VAL A 140 31.86 26.31 6.41
C VAL A 140 33.38 26.16 6.44
N LYS A 141 34.08 27.29 6.44
CA LYS A 141 35.55 27.36 6.45
C LYS A 141 36.05 28.33 7.53
N PRO A 142 37.17 28.01 8.20
CA PRO A 142 37.84 28.96 9.08
C PRO A 142 38.19 30.26 8.33
N GLY A 143 37.99 31.40 8.99
CA GLY A 143 38.24 32.73 8.45
C GLY A 143 37.12 33.30 7.57
N GLN A 144 36.01 32.59 7.36
CA GLN A 144 34.86 33.09 6.61
C GLN A 144 33.65 33.39 7.52
N PRO A 145 32.82 34.39 7.17
CA PRO A 145 31.55 34.60 7.84
C PRO A 145 30.60 33.42 7.57
N THR A 146 29.86 33.01 8.59
CA THR A 146 28.81 32.00 8.49
C THR A 146 27.46 32.53 8.97
N THR A 147 26.38 31.91 8.51
CA THR A 147 25.01 32.19 8.93
C THR A 147 24.39 30.96 9.58
N ARG A 148 23.30 31.15 10.32
CA ARG A 148 22.57 30.05 10.96
C ARG A 148 22.10 29.02 9.93
N GLU A 149 21.62 29.47 8.79
CA GLU A 149 21.13 28.64 7.70
C GLU A 149 22.25 27.78 7.11
N GLN A 150 23.46 28.33 6.95
CA GLN A 150 24.62 27.54 6.55
C GLN A 150 24.96 26.48 7.62
N LEU A 151 24.93 26.81 8.91
CA LEU A 151 25.18 25.83 9.96
C LEU A 151 24.14 24.71 9.97
N GLU A 152 22.87 25.04 9.76
CA GLU A 152 21.78 24.06 9.62
C GLU A 152 21.97 23.17 8.38
N GLN A 153 22.43 23.72 7.25
CA GLN A 153 22.79 22.95 6.06
C GLN A 153 23.95 21.99 6.33
N ASN A 154 24.99 22.44 7.02
CA ASN A 154 26.13 21.59 7.41
C ASN A 154 25.69 20.48 8.37
N LEU A 155 24.87 20.80 9.37
CA LEU A 155 24.29 19.83 10.29
C LEU A 155 23.53 18.74 9.51
N ASN A 156 22.68 19.15 8.56
CA ASN A 156 21.92 18.23 7.73
C ASN A 156 22.83 17.40 6.80
N ALA A 157 23.89 17.99 6.24
CA ALA A 157 24.85 17.29 5.40
C ALA A 157 25.64 16.22 6.19
N ILE A 158 26.02 16.52 7.44
CA ILE A 158 26.67 15.54 8.32
C ILE A 158 25.69 14.43 8.70
N LYS A 159 24.44 14.76 9.06
CA LYS A 159 23.40 13.77 9.34
C LYS A 159 23.13 12.86 8.13
N ALA A 160 23.16 13.42 6.92
CA ALA A 160 22.97 12.69 5.67
C ALA A 160 24.08 11.66 5.38
N LEU A 161 25.24 11.74 6.04
CA LEU A 161 26.26 10.68 5.98
C LEU A 161 25.77 9.37 6.62
N GLY A 162 24.76 9.42 7.50
CA GLY A 162 24.17 8.26 8.17
C GLY A 162 25.07 7.55 9.18
N ALA A 163 26.32 7.99 9.37
CA ALA A 163 27.29 7.32 10.23
C ALA A 163 27.11 7.64 11.73
N PHE A 164 26.25 8.61 12.07
CA PHE A 164 26.16 9.18 13.41
C PHE A 164 24.74 9.08 13.98
N SER A 165 24.64 8.69 15.25
CA SER A 165 23.40 8.67 16.03
C SER A 165 23.02 10.06 16.54
N ALA A 166 24.02 10.90 16.82
CA ALA A 166 23.83 12.28 17.25
C ALA A 166 24.85 13.21 16.57
N VAL A 167 24.38 14.40 16.18
CA VAL A 167 25.20 15.47 15.61
C VAL A 167 24.75 16.78 16.22
N GLU A 168 25.69 17.49 16.84
CA GLU A 168 25.47 18.78 17.49
C GLU A 168 26.56 19.78 17.09
N ILE A 169 26.21 21.06 17.08
CA ILE A 169 27.15 22.16 16.85
C ILE A 169 27.18 22.99 18.12
N VAL A 170 28.35 23.07 18.76
CA VAL A 170 28.57 23.87 19.96
C VAL A 170 29.43 25.09 19.58
N PRO A 171 28.85 26.30 19.55
CA PRO A 171 29.60 27.53 19.34
C PRO A 171 30.32 27.96 20.62
N GLU A 172 31.54 28.47 20.47
CA GLU A 172 32.34 29.04 21.55
C GLU A 172 32.93 30.38 21.11
N ASP A 173 32.69 31.44 21.88
CA ASP A 173 33.24 32.77 21.58
C ASP A 173 34.75 32.79 21.81
N THR A 174 35.48 33.34 20.85
CA THR A 174 36.94 33.51 20.91
C THR A 174 37.32 34.95 20.60
N SER A 175 38.55 35.36 20.93
CA SER A 175 39.06 36.69 20.62
C SER A 175 39.13 37.01 19.11
N LYS A 176 39.01 36.00 18.25
CA LYS A 176 39.11 36.11 16.78
C LYS A 176 37.80 35.80 16.03
N GLY A 177 36.70 35.53 16.73
CA GLY A 177 35.44 35.09 16.15
C GLY A 177 34.79 33.96 16.94
N VAL A 178 33.93 33.15 16.31
CA VAL A 178 33.30 31.99 16.95
C VAL A 178 33.97 30.70 16.48
N ARG A 179 34.38 29.88 17.44
CA ARG A 179 34.85 28.52 17.19
C ARG A 179 33.65 27.59 17.15
N LEU A 180 33.60 26.74 16.14
CA LEU A 180 32.52 25.76 15.97
C LEU A 180 33.04 24.36 16.31
N SER A 181 32.49 23.76 17.36
CA SER A 181 32.74 22.35 17.71
C SER A 181 31.59 21.47 17.21
N PHE A 182 31.85 20.68 16.18
CA PHE A 182 30.95 19.64 15.70
C PHE A 182 31.12 18.40 16.57
N LEU A 183 30.17 18.18 17.48
CA LEU A 183 30.09 16.99 18.32
C LEU A 183 29.33 15.91 17.57
N VAL A 184 30.01 14.83 17.21
CA VAL A 184 29.40 13.70 16.49
C VAL A 184 29.55 12.42 17.28
N THR A 185 28.46 11.65 17.39
CA THR A 185 28.45 10.35 18.05
C THR A 185 28.23 9.27 17.00
N PRO A 186 29.24 8.44 16.65
CA PRO A 186 29.07 7.38 15.67
C PRO A 186 28.17 6.27 16.23
N TYR A 187 27.50 5.54 15.34
CA TYR A 187 26.84 4.30 15.76
C TYR A 187 27.85 3.22 16.18
N GLY A 188 27.38 2.29 17.02
CA GLY A 188 28.13 1.08 17.35
C GLY A 188 28.26 0.11 16.17
N GLY A 189 29.04 -0.97 16.37
CA GLY A 189 29.19 -2.02 15.37
C GLY A 189 27.96 -2.90 15.26
N LEU A 190 27.47 -3.13 14.04
CA LEU A 190 26.40 -4.09 13.79
C LEU A 190 26.97 -5.52 13.78
N ARG A 191 26.45 -6.40 14.64
CA ARG A 191 26.85 -7.82 14.67
C ARG A 191 25.78 -8.75 14.19
N GLN A 192 24.52 -8.44 14.50
CA GLN A 192 23.39 -9.27 14.13
C GLN A 192 22.13 -8.42 13.96
N VAL A 193 21.26 -8.85 13.05
CA VAL A 193 19.88 -8.35 12.96
C VAL A 193 18.92 -9.43 13.45
N GLN A 194 18.02 -9.05 14.35
CA GLN A 194 16.94 -9.88 14.87
C GLN A 194 15.60 -9.32 14.41
N ILE A 195 14.65 -10.21 14.13
CA ILE A 195 13.29 -9.84 13.74
C ILE A 195 12.34 -10.13 14.90
N ARG A 196 11.56 -9.11 15.25
CA ARG A 196 10.37 -9.26 16.08
C ARG A 196 9.14 -9.03 15.22
N THR A 197 8.27 -10.02 15.12
CA THR A 197 7.03 -9.87 14.36
C THR A 197 5.94 -9.20 15.19
N LEU A 198 4.96 -8.62 14.50
CA LEU A 198 3.68 -8.23 15.09
C LEU A 198 2.56 -9.12 14.54
N PRO A 199 1.63 -9.57 15.40
CA PRO A 199 1.69 -9.49 16.88
C PRO A 199 2.87 -10.30 17.45
N ALA A 200 3.36 -9.95 18.64
CA ALA A 200 4.62 -10.49 19.21
C ALA A 200 4.69 -12.03 19.34
N ASN A 201 3.54 -12.71 19.32
CA ASN A 201 3.45 -14.17 19.43
C ASN A 201 3.34 -14.86 18.06
N SER A 202 3.51 -14.14 16.95
CA SER A 202 3.50 -14.73 15.62
C SER A 202 4.86 -15.31 15.25
N THR A 203 4.85 -16.39 14.46
CA THR A 203 6.09 -16.95 13.89
C THR A 203 6.41 -16.19 12.60
N SER A 204 7.66 -15.73 12.49
CA SER A 204 8.12 -15.04 11.29
C SER A 204 8.25 -15.98 10.10
N VAL A 205 7.85 -15.52 8.91
CA VAL A 205 8.00 -16.30 7.66
C VAL A 205 9.42 -16.24 7.10
N ILE A 206 10.19 -15.21 7.43
CA ILE A 206 11.57 -15.06 6.96
C ILE A 206 12.54 -15.86 7.84
N LYS A 207 13.55 -16.46 7.23
CA LYS A 207 14.58 -17.23 7.94
C LYS A 207 15.78 -16.35 8.23
N GLN A 208 16.53 -16.69 9.28
CA GLN A 208 17.76 -15.96 9.61
C GLN A 208 18.76 -15.91 8.45
N ALA A 209 18.89 -16.98 7.67
CA ALA A 209 19.77 -17.01 6.50
C ALA A 209 19.42 -15.93 5.45
N ASP A 210 18.13 -15.64 5.25
CA ASP A 210 17.70 -14.60 4.31
C ASP A 210 18.02 -13.20 4.85
N ILE A 211 17.88 -13.00 6.17
CA ILE A 211 18.29 -11.77 6.87
C ILE A 211 19.80 -11.56 6.71
N ASP A 212 20.59 -12.59 6.99
CA ASP A 212 22.05 -12.52 6.92
C ASP A 212 22.51 -12.25 5.47
N SER A 213 21.77 -12.71 4.46
CA SER A 213 22.05 -12.39 3.05
C SER A 213 21.86 -10.91 2.70
N ILE A 214 20.94 -10.22 3.39
CA ILE A 214 20.60 -8.81 3.16
C ILE A 214 21.52 -7.88 3.98
N PHE A 215 21.83 -8.25 5.22
CA PHE A 215 22.58 -7.40 6.16
C PHE A 215 24.03 -7.82 6.38
N GLY A 216 24.46 -9.00 5.91
CA GLY A 216 25.75 -9.60 6.27
C GLY A 216 26.98 -8.80 5.85
N ASN A 217 26.87 -8.03 4.76
CA ASN A 217 27.89 -7.10 4.29
C ASN A 217 28.13 -5.90 5.23
N GLN A 218 27.22 -5.63 6.16
CA GLN A 218 27.34 -4.60 7.20
C GLN A 218 27.85 -5.17 8.53
N TYR A 219 27.88 -6.50 8.70
CA TYR A 219 28.32 -7.11 9.95
C TYR A 219 29.81 -6.84 10.22
N GLY A 220 30.12 -6.51 11.47
CA GLY A 220 31.45 -6.13 11.94
C GLY A 220 31.83 -4.67 11.65
N LYS A 221 31.00 -3.91 10.93
CA LYS A 221 31.22 -2.48 10.65
C LYS A 221 30.35 -1.61 11.54
N PRO A 222 30.74 -0.34 11.80
CA PRO A 222 29.84 0.64 12.40
C PRO A 222 28.55 0.76 11.58
N LEU A 223 27.40 0.74 12.26
CA LEU A 223 26.11 0.87 11.60
C LEU A 223 26.04 2.20 10.83
N ASN A 224 25.53 2.15 9.61
CA ASN A 224 25.25 3.33 8.81
C ASN A 224 23.75 3.38 8.49
N ALA A 225 23.08 4.47 8.87
CA ALA A 225 21.64 4.63 8.68
C ALA A 225 21.20 4.62 7.20
N VAL A 226 22.05 5.10 6.28
CA VAL A 226 21.76 5.08 4.84
C VAL A 226 21.84 3.66 4.29
N GLU A 227 22.88 2.91 4.67
CA GLU A 227 23.03 1.49 4.30
C GLU A 227 21.93 0.63 4.94
N LEU A 228 21.57 0.90 6.19
CA LEU A 228 20.46 0.26 6.89
C LEU A 228 19.14 0.50 6.16
N GLN A 229 18.86 1.74 5.74
CA GLN A 229 17.64 2.06 5.00
C GLN A 229 17.60 1.34 3.65
N ALA A 230 18.74 1.24 2.95
CA ALA A 230 18.85 0.48 1.71
C ALA A 230 18.60 -1.02 1.94
N ALA A 231 19.14 -1.60 3.03
CA ALA A 231 18.92 -2.99 3.40
C ALA A 231 17.48 -3.27 3.84
N ILE A 232 16.83 -2.36 4.58
CA ILE A 232 15.40 -2.44 4.91
C ILE A 232 14.55 -2.41 3.64
N LYS A 233 14.92 -1.58 2.65
CA LYS A 233 14.25 -1.57 1.35
C LYS A 233 14.40 -2.94 0.66
N GLN A 234 15.60 -3.52 0.63
CA GLN A 234 15.84 -4.86 0.08
C GLN A 234 15.04 -5.94 0.83
N LEU A 235 14.90 -5.82 2.15
CA LEU A 235 14.08 -6.71 2.97
C LEU A 235 12.59 -6.61 2.60
N ASN A 236 12.05 -5.40 2.46
CA ASN A 236 10.67 -5.21 2.00
C ASN A 236 10.47 -5.77 0.58
N GLU A 237 11.43 -5.55 -0.32
CA GLU A 237 11.41 -6.13 -1.67
C GLU A 237 11.47 -7.67 -1.66
N PHE A 238 12.23 -8.26 -0.73
CA PHE A 238 12.28 -9.71 -0.53
C PHE A 238 10.89 -10.25 -0.15
N TYR A 239 10.24 -9.66 0.85
CA TYR A 239 8.87 -10.04 1.24
C TYR A 239 7.90 -9.93 0.06
N GLN A 240 7.95 -8.84 -0.70
CA GLN A 240 7.09 -8.64 -1.87
C GLN A 240 7.34 -9.69 -2.96
N LYS A 241 8.59 -10.03 -3.25
CA LYS A 241 8.96 -11.09 -4.22
C LYS A 241 8.45 -12.47 -3.80
N GLN A 242 8.41 -12.74 -2.49
CA GLN A 242 7.83 -13.97 -1.94
C GLN A 242 6.29 -13.93 -1.85
N GLY A 243 5.65 -12.81 -2.23
CA GLY A 243 4.20 -12.63 -2.24
C GLY A 243 3.60 -12.16 -0.92
N TYR A 244 4.41 -11.75 0.05
CA TYR A 244 3.98 -11.15 1.33
C TYR A 244 3.84 -9.64 1.17
N ASN A 245 2.92 -9.19 0.32
CA ASN A 245 2.78 -7.77 -0.05
C ASN A 245 2.30 -6.86 1.10
N LEU A 246 1.75 -7.43 2.18
CA LEU A 246 1.35 -6.68 3.38
C LEU A 246 2.48 -6.59 4.41
N ALA A 247 3.59 -7.30 4.18
CA ALA A 247 4.69 -7.31 5.12
C ALA A 247 5.52 -6.02 5.01
N GLN A 248 5.79 -5.39 6.15
CA GLN A 248 6.59 -4.18 6.22
C GLN A 248 7.30 -4.05 7.56
N VAL A 249 8.52 -3.49 7.52
CA VAL A 249 9.21 -3.02 8.73
C VAL A 249 8.46 -1.79 9.27
N VAL A 250 7.93 -1.90 10.47
CA VAL A 250 7.14 -0.84 11.13
C VAL A 250 7.95 -0.05 12.16
N ASP A 251 9.01 -0.64 12.69
CA ASP A 251 9.86 -0.01 13.69
C ASP A 251 11.28 -0.59 13.64
N VAL A 252 12.26 0.25 13.99
CA VAL A 252 13.68 -0.08 14.05
C VAL A 252 14.15 0.33 15.44
N GLN A 253 14.42 -0.66 16.29
CA GLN A 253 14.88 -0.39 17.65
C GLN A 253 16.33 0.10 17.65
N GLU A 254 16.73 0.75 18.73
CA GLU A 254 18.10 1.19 18.92
C GLU A 254 19.06 -0.01 18.92
N LEU A 255 20.29 0.22 18.45
CA LEU A 255 21.33 -0.79 18.44
C LEU A 255 21.74 -1.09 19.89
N ASN A 256 21.59 -2.35 20.29
CA ASN A 256 21.99 -2.79 21.62
C ASN A 256 23.51 -2.75 21.79
N ALA A 257 23.97 -2.68 23.05
CA ALA A 257 25.40 -2.62 23.38
C ALA A 257 26.20 -3.85 22.93
N ASP A 258 25.53 -4.99 22.74
CA ASP A 258 26.10 -6.23 22.21
C ASP A 258 26.30 -6.22 20.68
N GLY A 259 25.75 -5.21 19.98
CA GLY A 259 25.74 -5.07 18.52
C GLY A 259 24.51 -5.68 17.83
N THR A 260 23.46 -6.01 18.58
CA THR A 260 22.21 -6.56 18.05
C THR A 260 21.24 -5.44 17.67
N LEU A 261 20.76 -5.44 16.42
CA LEU A 261 19.70 -4.54 15.94
C LEU A 261 18.39 -5.31 15.81
N THR A 262 17.31 -4.79 16.42
CA THR A 262 15.99 -5.42 16.33
C THR A 262 15.09 -4.67 15.36
N LEU A 263 14.61 -5.37 14.33
CA LEU A 263 13.61 -4.87 13.40
C LEU A 263 12.24 -5.41 13.77
N VAL A 264 11.24 -4.53 13.85
CA VAL A 264 9.86 -4.93 14.11
C VAL A 264 9.10 -4.98 12.79
N ILE A 265 8.50 -6.13 12.47
CA ILE A 265 7.86 -6.38 11.19
C ILE A 265 6.40 -6.76 11.39
N ALA A 266 5.49 -6.05 10.73
CA ALA A 266 4.11 -6.49 10.60
C ALA A 266 4.00 -7.29 9.30
N GLU A 267 3.78 -8.61 9.39
CA GLU A 267 3.77 -9.50 8.20
C GLU A 267 2.39 -9.60 7.53
N GLY A 268 1.35 -8.97 8.09
CA GLY A 268 -0.02 -9.03 7.57
C GLY A 268 -0.78 -10.28 8.01
N LEU A 269 -0.78 -10.55 9.33
CA LEU A 269 -1.55 -11.64 9.92
C LEU A 269 -3.06 -11.38 9.76
N ILE A 270 -3.78 -12.37 9.24
CA ILE A 270 -5.23 -12.29 9.02
C ILE A 270 -5.95 -12.51 10.35
N GLU A 271 -6.72 -11.52 10.80
CA GLU A 271 -7.59 -11.63 11.97
C GLU A 271 -8.90 -12.33 11.64
N ASP A 272 -9.53 -11.95 10.53
CA ASP A 272 -10.85 -12.43 10.11
C ASP A 272 -10.98 -12.43 8.58
N VAL A 273 -11.90 -13.25 8.06
CA VAL A 273 -12.24 -13.31 6.63
C VAL A 273 -13.73 -13.06 6.45
N GLN A 274 -14.06 -11.92 5.84
CA GLN A 274 -15.43 -11.45 5.67
C GLN A 274 -15.84 -11.50 4.21
N VAL A 275 -17.06 -11.96 3.96
CA VAL A 275 -17.66 -11.93 2.62
C VAL A 275 -18.65 -10.77 2.59
N ARG A 276 -18.53 -9.92 1.57
CA ARG A 276 -19.41 -8.78 1.36
C ARG A 276 -19.97 -8.80 -0.05
N PHE A 277 -21.23 -8.42 -0.20
CA PHE A 277 -21.88 -8.32 -1.50
C PHE A 277 -21.79 -6.90 -2.02
N ILE A 278 -21.42 -6.77 -3.29
CA ILE A 278 -21.32 -5.49 -4.00
C ILE A 278 -22.27 -5.45 -5.19
N ASN A 279 -22.67 -4.25 -5.60
CA ASN A 279 -23.36 -4.01 -6.86
C ASN A 279 -22.38 -3.83 -8.03
N LYS A 280 -22.90 -3.57 -9.24
CA LYS A 280 -22.09 -3.42 -10.46
C LYS A 280 -21.13 -2.23 -10.40
N GLU A 281 -21.48 -1.21 -9.61
CA GLU A 281 -20.69 -0.02 -9.36
C GLU A 281 -19.61 -0.25 -8.27
N GLY A 282 -19.61 -1.41 -7.61
CA GLY A 282 -18.69 -1.75 -6.52
C GLY A 282 -19.10 -1.21 -5.15
N SER A 283 -20.32 -0.68 -5.01
CA SER A 283 -20.90 -0.23 -3.74
C SER A 283 -21.39 -1.40 -2.90
N LEU A 284 -21.24 -1.29 -1.58
CA LEU A 284 -21.74 -2.24 -0.58
C LEU A 284 -23.22 -2.00 -0.22
N VAL A 285 -23.78 -0.89 -0.69
CA VAL A 285 -25.18 -0.51 -0.46
C VAL A 285 -25.96 -0.48 -1.76
N ASP A 286 -27.25 -0.78 -1.66
CA ASP A 286 -28.20 -0.71 -2.76
C ASP A 286 -28.63 0.73 -3.06
N ASP A 287 -29.55 0.91 -4.02
CA ASP A 287 -30.09 2.21 -4.42
C ASP A 287 -30.81 2.95 -3.28
N LYS A 288 -31.22 2.23 -2.24
CA LYS A 288 -31.87 2.77 -1.04
C LYS A 288 -30.89 3.04 0.11
N LYS A 289 -29.58 2.84 -0.13
CA LYS A 289 -28.49 2.95 0.85
C LYS A 289 -28.53 1.88 1.95
N GLU A 290 -29.21 0.76 1.69
CA GLU A 290 -29.23 -0.39 2.60
C GLU A 290 -28.12 -1.39 2.25
N PRO A 291 -27.55 -2.12 3.23
CA PRO A 291 -26.53 -3.13 2.96
C PRO A 291 -27.03 -4.21 2.00
N ILE A 292 -26.26 -4.49 0.96
CA ILE A 292 -26.61 -5.53 -0.01
C ILE A 292 -26.53 -6.89 0.67
N ARG A 293 -27.68 -7.59 0.72
CA ARG A 293 -27.76 -8.98 1.13
C ARG A 293 -27.75 -9.85 -0.12
N GLY A 294 -26.67 -10.60 -0.31
CA GLY A 294 -26.60 -11.60 -1.36
C GLY A 294 -27.47 -12.82 -1.05
N ASN A 295 -27.79 -13.58 -2.09
CA ASN A 295 -28.52 -14.84 -1.98
C ASN A 295 -27.60 -16.00 -1.58
N THR A 296 -26.31 -15.90 -1.88
CA THR A 296 -25.31 -16.92 -1.59
C THR A 296 -24.92 -16.87 -0.12
N ARG A 297 -24.80 -18.04 0.50
CA ARG A 297 -24.37 -18.11 1.90
C ARG A 297 -22.87 -17.82 2.00
N PRO A 298 -22.39 -16.98 2.94
CA PRO A 298 -20.98 -16.63 3.07
C PRO A 298 -20.03 -17.82 3.19
N PHE A 299 -20.48 -18.93 3.81
CA PHE A 299 -19.64 -20.13 3.94
C PHE A 299 -19.28 -20.78 2.60
N ILE A 300 -20.10 -20.58 1.56
CA ILE A 300 -19.84 -21.09 0.21
C ILE A 300 -18.63 -20.40 -0.42
N VAL A 301 -18.40 -19.13 -0.08
CA VAL A 301 -17.23 -18.37 -0.53
C VAL A 301 -16.02 -18.71 0.35
N THR A 302 -16.17 -18.69 1.67
CA THR A 302 -15.05 -18.92 2.60
C THR A 302 -14.53 -20.36 2.58
N ARG A 303 -15.36 -21.36 2.24
CA ARG A 303 -14.89 -22.75 2.06
C ARG A 303 -13.94 -22.92 0.87
N GLU A 304 -14.04 -22.07 -0.14
CA GLU A 304 -13.13 -22.09 -1.29
C GLU A 304 -11.79 -21.41 -1.00
N ALA A 305 -11.74 -20.57 0.02
CA ALA A 305 -10.54 -19.83 0.42
C ALA A 305 -9.61 -20.68 1.32
N GLU A 306 -8.33 -20.71 0.96
CA GLU A 306 -7.27 -21.29 1.77
C GLU A 306 -6.71 -20.29 2.80
N LEU A 307 -6.78 -19.00 2.48
CA LEU A 307 -6.58 -17.92 3.43
C LEU A 307 -7.63 -18.00 4.53
N LYS A 308 -7.16 -18.04 5.78
CA LYS A 308 -7.97 -18.21 6.97
C LYS A 308 -7.45 -17.32 8.09
N PRO A 309 -8.29 -17.00 9.09
CA PRO A 309 -7.84 -16.37 10.32
C PRO A 309 -6.63 -17.10 10.92
N GLY A 310 -5.65 -16.32 11.38
CA GLY A 310 -4.39 -16.82 11.96
C GLY A 310 -3.30 -17.16 10.93
N LYS A 311 -3.58 -17.09 9.62
CA LYS A 311 -2.54 -17.21 8.59
C LYS A 311 -2.02 -15.83 8.18
N ILE A 312 -0.79 -15.81 7.68
CA ILE A 312 -0.20 -14.62 7.07
C ILE A 312 -0.70 -14.50 5.64
N PHE A 313 -1.08 -13.29 5.23
CA PHE A 313 -1.53 -13.04 3.87
C PHE A 313 -0.42 -13.31 2.86
N ASN A 314 -0.74 -14.07 1.81
CA ASN A 314 0.14 -14.30 0.68
C ASN A 314 -0.63 -14.12 -0.63
N ARG A 315 -0.08 -13.33 -1.54
CA ARG A 315 -0.70 -12.99 -2.83
C ARG A 315 -0.96 -14.19 -3.71
N ALA A 316 0.00 -15.11 -3.85
CA ALA A 316 -0.17 -16.28 -4.72
C ALA A 316 -1.30 -17.20 -4.20
N THR A 317 -1.47 -17.27 -2.87
CA THR A 317 -2.59 -17.98 -2.24
C THR A 317 -3.91 -17.25 -2.50
N ALA A 318 -3.93 -15.93 -2.34
CA ALA A 318 -5.08 -15.10 -2.64
C ALA A 318 -5.57 -15.26 -4.09
N GLU A 319 -4.67 -15.27 -5.07
CA GLU A 319 -5.00 -15.47 -6.49
C GLU A 319 -5.57 -16.87 -6.78
N LYS A 320 -5.08 -17.91 -6.08
CA LYS A 320 -5.67 -19.26 -6.15
C LYS A 320 -7.07 -19.29 -5.56
N ASP A 321 -7.27 -18.62 -4.43
CA ASP A 321 -8.58 -18.53 -3.76
C ASP A 321 -9.59 -17.78 -4.62
N LEU A 322 -9.20 -16.64 -5.19
CA LEU A 322 -10.02 -15.89 -6.14
C LEU A 322 -10.44 -16.73 -7.34
N ARG A 323 -9.51 -17.50 -7.94
CA ARG A 323 -9.83 -18.42 -9.05
C ARG A 323 -10.81 -19.51 -8.64
N ARG A 324 -10.67 -20.09 -7.44
CA ARG A 324 -11.60 -21.10 -6.92
C ARG A 324 -13.00 -20.53 -6.71
N ILE A 325 -13.09 -19.35 -6.08
CA ILE A 325 -14.37 -18.67 -5.83
C ILE A 325 -15.04 -18.27 -7.15
N PHE A 326 -14.29 -17.69 -8.10
CA PHE A 326 -14.81 -17.34 -9.42
C PHE A 326 -15.24 -18.60 -10.21
N GLY A 327 -14.50 -19.69 -10.05
CA GLY A 327 -14.78 -21.00 -10.65
C GLY A 327 -16.12 -21.62 -10.21
N LEU A 328 -16.74 -21.14 -9.12
CA LEU A 328 -18.11 -21.52 -8.77
C LEU A 328 -19.12 -21.09 -9.84
N GLY A 329 -18.79 -20.06 -10.63
CA GLY A 329 -19.60 -19.59 -11.74
C GLY A 329 -20.89 -18.89 -11.31
N ILE A 330 -21.02 -18.49 -10.04
CA ILE A 330 -22.17 -17.79 -9.43
C ILE A 330 -21.90 -16.31 -9.13
N PHE A 331 -20.71 -15.83 -9.47
CA PHE A 331 -20.29 -14.44 -9.31
C PHE A 331 -19.82 -13.89 -10.66
N ASP A 332 -20.14 -12.63 -10.94
CA ASP A 332 -19.63 -11.91 -12.10
C ASP A 332 -18.26 -11.27 -11.81
N ASP A 333 -17.98 -10.95 -10.54
CA ASP A 333 -16.70 -10.39 -10.08
C ASP A 333 -16.42 -10.77 -8.62
N VAL A 334 -15.13 -10.92 -8.29
CA VAL A 334 -14.64 -11.25 -6.94
C VAL A 334 -13.38 -10.42 -6.69
N ARG A 335 -13.44 -9.53 -5.70
CA ARG A 335 -12.34 -8.61 -5.36
C ARG A 335 -11.92 -8.80 -3.90
N ILE A 336 -10.63 -8.66 -3.65
CA ILE A 336 -10.08 -8.59 -2.29
C ILE A 336 -9.91 -7.14 -1.89
N SER A 337 -10.27 -6.85 -0.64
CA SER A 337 -9.94 -5.60 0.05
C SER A 337 -9.50 -5.93 1.49
N PHE A 338 -8.90 -4.96 2.15
CA PHE A 338 -8.42 -5.10 3.52
C PHE A 338 -9.05 -4.03 4.40
N ALA A 339 -9.35 -4.40 5.64
CA ALA A 339 -9.67 -3.46 6.71
C ALA A 339 -8.72 -3.69 7.89
N PRO A 340 -8.40 -2.65 8.68
CA PRO A 340 -7.65 -2.84 9.92
C PRO A 340 -8.43 -3.77 10.86
N GLY A 341 -7.72 -4.68 11.52
CA GLY A 341 -8.28 -5.54 12.56
C GLY A 341 -8.54 -4.80 13.86
N THR A 342 -9.04 -5.53 14.84
CA THR A 342 -9.13 -5.05 16.22
C THR A 342 -7.73 -4.76 16.77
N ASP A 343 -6.77 -5.62 16.43
CA ASP A 343 -5.34 -5.34 16.57
C ASP A 343 -4.84 -4.61 15.32
N PRO A 344 -4.29 -3.38 15.43
CA PRO A 344 -3.75 -2.64 14.29
C PRO A 344 -2.63 -3.35 13.53
N ALA A 345 -1.97 -4.34 14.15
CA ALA A 345 -0.97 -5.18 13.48
C ALA A 345 -1.58 -6.29 12.62
N LYS A 346 -2.90 -6.51 12.68
CA LYS A 346 -3.62 -7.52 11.94
C LYS A 346 -4.55 -6.90 10.91
N VAL A 347 -4.93 -7.72 9.93
CA VAL A 347 -5.80 -7.31 8.82
C VAL A 347 -7.04 -8.19 8.75
N ILE A 348 -8.17 -7.60 8.42
CA ILE A 348 -9.40 -8.30 8.06
C ILE A 348 -9.42 -8.41 6.54
N LEU A 349 -9.46 -9.65 6.03
CA LEU A 349 -9.57 -9.94 4.61
C LEU A 349 -11.04 -9.82 4.19
N GLN A 350 -11.34 -8.94 3.26
CA GLN A 350 -12.70 -8.70 2.78
C GLN A 350 -12.84 -9.16 1.32
N LEU A 351 -13.58 -10.26 1.13
CA LEU A 351 -13.96 -10.83 -0.16
C LEU A 351 -15.24 -10.14 -0.64
N ASN A 352 -15.09 -9.15 -1.51
CA ASN A 352 -16.20 -8.42 -2.12
C ASN A 352 -16.66 -9.17 -3.38
N VAL A 353 -17.88 -9.68 -3.38
CA VAL A 353 -18.43 -10.49 -4.47
C VAL A 353 -19.60 -9.79 -5.15
N LEU A 354 -19.57 -9.76 -6.48
CA LEU A 354 -20.69 -9.33 -7.31
C LEU A 354 -21.47 -10.58 -7.72
N GLU A 355 -22.66 -10.77 -7.15
CA GLU A 355 -23.51 -11.90 -7.52
C GLU A 355 -24.05 -11.78 -8.93
N ARG A 356 -24.00 -12.90 -9.66
CA ARG A 356 -24.60 -12.98 -10.98
C ARG A 356 -26.03 -13.49 -10.89
N LYS A 357 -26.80 -13.26 -11.95
CA LYS A 357 -28.06 -13.98 -12.16
C LYS A 357 -27.76 -15.44 -12.56
N THR A 358 -28.08 -16.38 -11.68
CA THR A 358 -27.75 -17.81 -11.84
C THR A 358 -28.86 -18.64 -12.49
N SER A 359 -30.01 -18.02 -12.79
CA SER A 359 -31.16 -18.69 -13.38
C SER A 359 -31.31 -18.35 -14.86
N SER A 360 -31.50 -19.38 -15.68
CA SER A 360 -31.79 -19.27 -17.11
C SER A 360 -32.99 -20.11 -17.48
N VAL A 361 -33.79 -19.61 -18.41
CA VAL A 361 -34.92 -20.32 -19.02
C VAL A 361 -34.75 -20.19 -20.53
N LEU A 362 -34.89 -21.30 -21.26
CA LEU A 362 -34.86 -21.32 -22.72
C LEU A 362 -36.06 -22.12 -23.23
N PHE A 363 -36.80 -21.55 -24.17
CA PHE A 363 -37.87 -22.25 -24.88
C PHE A 363 -37.52 -22.35 -26.35
N GLY A 364 -37.91 -23.45 -26.99
CA GLY A 364 -37.64 -23.72 -28.39
C GLY A 364 -38.76 -24.51 -29.04
N ALA A 365 -38.81 -24.45 -30.36
CA ALA A 365 -39.65 -25.32 -31.18
C ALA A 365 -38.92 -25.63 -32.48
N GLY A 366 -39.15 -26.79 -33.07
CA GLY A 366 -38.47 -27.22 -34.28
C GLY A 366 -39.18 -28.37 -34.98
N ILE A 367 -38.67 -28.76 -36.14
CA ILE A 367 -39.15 -29.91 -36.90
C ILE A 367 -37.96 -30.85 -37.12
N SER A 368 -38.12 -32.14 -36.84
CA SER A 368 -37.11 -33.17 -37.11
C SER A 368 -37.74 -34.39 -37.80
N SER A 369 -36.91 -35.16 -38.51
CA SER A 369 -37.35 -36.39 -39.18
C SER A 369 -37.80 -37.47 -38.19
N THR A 370 -37.21 -37.52 -36.99
CA THR A 370 -37.55 -38.48 -35.94
C THR A 370 -38.75 -38.02 -35.10
N SER A 371 -38.75 -36.78 -34.65
CA SER A 371 -39.69 -36.28 -33.64
C SER A 371 -40.89 -35.52 -34.22
N GLY A 372 -40.87 -35.23 -35.52
CA GLY A 372 -41.88 -34.39 -36.16
C GLY A 372 -41.77 -32.94 -35.67
N LEU A 373 -42.91 -32.26 -35.51
CA LEU A 373 -42.96 -30.95 -34.86
C LEU A 373 -42.74 -31.15 -33.35
N PHE A 374 -41.80 -30.45 -32.75
CA PHE A 374 -41.52 -30.54 -31.33
C PHE A 374 -41.37 -29.16 -30.68
N GLY A 375 -41.66 -29.11 -29.39
CA GLY A 375 -41.37 -27.99 -28.49
C GLY A 375 -40.42 -28.43 -27.39
N SER A 376 -39.60 -27.51 -26.90
CA SER A 376 -38.65 -27.75 -25.81
C SER A 376 -38.65 -26.59 -24.80
N GLY A 377 -38.43 -26.91 -23.53
CA GLY A 377 -38.18 -25.97 -22.45
C GLY A 377 -37.03 -26.46 -21.61
N ASN A 378 -36.07 -25.58 -21.32
CA ASN A 378 -34.96 -25.81 -20.40
C ASN A 378 -35.03 -24.76 -19.30
N TYR A 379 -34.90 -25.20 -18.06
CA TYR A 379 -34.66 -24.37 -16.89
C TYR A 379 -33.35 -24.79 -16.22
N SER A 380 -32.54 -23.82 -15.84
CA SER A 380 -31.30 -24.08 -15.11
C SER A 380 -31.12 -23.03 -14.02
N GLN A 381 -30.71 -23.48 -12.84
CA GLN A 381 -30.39 -22.67 -11.67
C GLN A 381 -29.08 -23.16 -11.05
N LEU A 382 -28.04 -22.32 -11.07
CA LEU A 382 -26.69 -22.69 -10.59
C LEU A 382 -26.45 -22.47 -9.08
N ASN A 383 -27.36 -21.79 -8.38
CA ASN A 383 -27.21 -21.44 -6.96
C ASN A 383 -28.49 -21.66 -6.15
N VAL A 384 -29.01 -22.89 -6.19
CA VAL A 384 -30.25 -23.25 -5.49
C VAL A 384 -30.10 -22.98 -3.99
N GLY A 385 -30.98 -22.16 -3.43
CA GLY A 385 -31.00 -21.82 -1.99
C GLY A 385 -29.72 -21.14 -1.47
N GLY A 386 -28.88 -20.61 -2.36
CA GLY A 386 -27.62 -19.97 -1.99
C GLY A 386 -26.46 -20.92 -1.69
N ASN A 387 -26.54 -22.19 -2.10
CA ASN A 387 -25.58 -23.25 -1.75
C ASN A 387 -24.59 -23.64 -2.86
N ALA A 388 -24.52 -22.90 -3.97
CA ALA A 388 -23.80 -23.30 -5.20
C ALA A 388 -24.21 -24.69 -5.74
N GLN A 389 -25.46 -25.07 -5.49
CA GLN A 389 -26.07 -26.30 -5.99
C GLN A 389 -26.77 -26.03 -7.32
N LYS A 390 -26.69 -26.99 -8.24
CA LYS A 390 -27.26 -26.90 -9.58
C LYS A 390 -28.57 -27.66 -9.65
N LEU A 391 -29.61 -27.04 -10.20
CA LEU A 391 -30.88 -27.67 -10.56
C LEU A 391 -31.14 -27.40 -12.05
N GLY A 392 -31.30 -28.46 -12.82
CA GLY A 392 -31.71 -28.41 -14.22
C GLY A 392 -33.03 -29.14 -14.43
N ALA A 393 -33.87 -28.61 -15.30
CA ALA A 393 -35.09 -29.25 -15.76
C ALA A 393 -35.21 -29.08 -17.27
N ASP A 394 -35.27 -30.20 -17.98
CA ASP A 394 -35.40 -30.26 -19.43
C ASP A 394 -36.69 -30.97 -19.80
N LEU A 395 -37.47 -30.32 -20.65
CA LEU A 395 -38.74 -30.80 -21.17
C LEU A 395 -38.70 -30.74 -22.69
N GLN A 396 -39.01 -31.84 -23.37
CA GLN A 396 -39.22 -31.88 -24.81
C GLN A 396 -40.47 -32.71 -25.11
N ILE A 397 -41.33 -32.17 -25.96
CA ILE A 397 -42.56 -32.82 -26.38
C ILE A 397 -42.62 -32.79 -27.91
N GLY A 398 -42.70 -33.96 -28.54
CA GLY A 398 -42.72 -34.13 -30.00
C GLY A 398 -44.04 -34.73 -30.51
N SER A 399 -44.48 -34.32 -31.70
CA SER A 399 -45.73 -34.78 -32.31
C SER A 399 -45.70 -36.26 -32.71
N ARG A 400 -44.51 -36.85 -32.88
CA ARG A 400 -44.30 -38.29 -33.12
C ARG A 400 -44.02 -39.10 -31.85
N GLY A 401 -44.24 -38.51 -30.67
CA GLY A 401 -44.12 -39.22 -29.39
C GLY A 401 -42.70 -39.30 -28.83
N ASP A 402 -41.72 -38.63 -29.46
CA ASP A 402 -40.39 -38.40 -28.92
C ASP A 402 -40.46 -37.36 -27.79
N ASN A 403 -40.62 -37.84 -26.56
CA ASN A 403 -40.75 -37.00 -25.37
C ASN A 403 -39.55 -37.23 -24.44
N LEU A 404 -39.01 -36.13 -23.90
CA LEU A 404 -37.94 -36.13 -22.90
C LEU A 404 -38.37 -35.31 -21.69
N TYR A 405 -38.23 -35.90 -20.52
CA TYR A 405 -38.32 -35.22 -19.22
C TYR A 405 -37.04 -35.55 -18.48
N ASP A 406 -36.24 -34.56 -18.11
CA ASP A 406 -35.01 -34.74 -17.33
C ASP A 406 -34.99 -33.71 -16.20
N LEU A 407 -34.77 -34.19 -14.98
CA LEU A 407 -34.59 -33.40 -13.78
C LEU A 407 -33.26 -33.78 -13.16
N ASN A 408 -32.31 -32.85 -13.18
CA ASN A 408 -31.00 -33.05 -12.59
C ASN A 408 -30.76 -32.12 -11.41
N PHE A 409 -30.20 -32.65 -10.34
CA PHE A 409 -29.75 -31.90 -9.18
C PHE A 409 -28.31 -32.29 -8.86
N SER A 410 -27.45 -31.32 -8.55
CA SER A 410 -26.06 -31.57 -8.18
C SER A 410 -25.57 -30.66 -7.07
N ASP A 411 -24.92 -31.27 -6.08
CA ASP A 411 -24.12 -30.55 -5.09
C ASP A 411 -22.63 -30.82 -5.37
N PRO A 412 -21.85 -29.79 -5.73
CA PRO A 412 -20.44 -29.96 -6.06
C PRO A 412 -19.56 -30.20 -4.82
N TRP A 413 -20.01 -29.84 -3.61
CA TRP A 413 -19.22 -30.03 -2.40
C TRP A 413 -20.11 -30.14 -1.16
N ILE A 414 -20.37 -31.39 -0.77
CA ILE A 414 -21.23 -31.74 0.35
C ILE A 414 -20.59 -31.30 1.66
N ALA A 415 -21.32 -30.52 2.46
CA ALA A 415 -21.02 -30.21 3.87
C ALA A 415 -19.57 -29.82 4.20
N THR A 416 -18.81 -29.30 3.24
CA THR A 416 -17.37 -29.01 3.41
C THR A 416 -16.52 -30.25 3.70
N ASP A 417 -16.89 -31.40 3.14
CA ASP A 417 -16.13 -32.66 3.23
C ASP A 417 -14.66 -32.48 2.79
N PRO A 418 -13.65 -32.94 3.55
CA PRO A 418 -12.24 -32.74 3.21
C PRO A 418 -11.85 -33.26 1.81
N ASN A 419 -12.52 -34.29 1.32
CA ASN A 419 -12.24 -34.90 0.01
C ASN A 419 -12.99 -34.22 -1.14
N ARG A 420 -13.73 -33.14 -0.87
CA ARG A 420 -14.60 -32.46 -1.85
C ARG A 420 -15.58 -33.44 -2.51
N THR A 421 -16.17 -34.32 -1.72
CA THR A 421 -17.19 -35.24 -2.22
C THR A 421 -18.36 -34.46 -2.83
N SER A 422 -18.75 -34.86 -4.04
CA SER A 422 -19.88 -34.30 -4.78
C SER A 422 -20.94 -35.37 -5.00
N TYR A 423 -22.17 -34.96 -5.26
CA TYR A 423 -23.19 -35.88 -5.74
C TYR A 423 -24.03 -35.26 -6.86
N ASN A 424 -24.58 -36.13 -7.69
CA ASN A 424 -25.51 -35.80 -8.74
C ASN A 424 -26.67 -36.80 -8.70
N VAL A 425 -27.89 -36.29 -8.78
CA VAL A 425 -29.11 -37.07 -8.91
C VAL A 425 -29.75 -36.67 -10.23
N ASN A 426 -30.00 -37.65 -11.09
CA ASN A 426 -30.75 -37.43 -12.32
C ASN A 426 -31.99 -38.33 -12.35
N ILE A 427 -33.15 -37.74 -12.62
CA ILE A 427 -34.41 -38.42 -12.86
C ILE A 427 -34.82 -38.09 -14.28
N PHE A 428 -34.85 -39.10 -15.16
CA PHE A 428 -35.20 -38.89 -16.55
C PHE A 428 -36.22 -39.91 -17.06
N GLN A 429 -37.03 -39.48 -18.03
CA GLN A 429 -37.89 -40.32 -18.83
C GLN A 429 -37.68 -39.94 -20.30
N ARG A 430 -37.23 -40.91 -21.09
CA ARG A 430 -37.08 -40.77 -22.53
C ARG A 430 -37.95 -41.79 -23.24
N ARG A 431 -38.85 -41.33 -24.10
CA ARG A 431 -39.64 -42.19 -24.99
C ARG A 431 -39.22 -41.91 -26.42
N SER A 432 -38.91 -42.97 -27.16
CA SER A 432 -38.57 -42.89 -28.58
C SER A 432 -39.32 -44.01 -29.30
N TYR A 433 -40.03 -43.68 -30.38
CA TYR A 433 -40.70 -44.69 -31.20
C TYR A 433 -39.75 -45.11 -32.34
N SER A 434 -39.56 -46.42 -32.48
CA SER A 434 -38.80 -47.02 -33.60
C SER A 434 -39.64 -47.14 -34.85
#